data_AF-A0A367JA70-F1
#
_entry.id   AF-A0A367JA70-F1
#
_cell.length_a   1.000
_cell.length_b   1.000
_cell.length_c   1.000
_cell.angle_alpha   90.00
_cell.angle_beta   90.00
_cell.angle_gamma   90.00
#
_symmetry.space_group_name_H-M   'P 1'
#
loop_
_entity.id
_entity.type
_entity.pdbx_description
1 polymer ?
#
loop_
_entity_poly.entity_id
_entity_poly.type
_entity_poly.pdbx_seq_one_letter_code
_entity_poly.pdbx_strand_id
1 'polypeptide(L)' 'HLEECARSLKAFLDMPTEELVLSAEELRLAANALGRVTGRIDVEKVLDVLFGQFCIGK' A
#
# COMPACT_ATOMS: atom_id res chain seq x y z
N HIS A 1 -10.93 3.38 -11.04
CA HIS A 1 -9.62 2.87 -10.58
C HIS A 1 -8.70 3.99 -10.07
N LEU A 2 -8.44 5.07 -10.80
CA LEU A 2 -7.61 6.16 -10.26
C LEU A 2 -8.25 6.86 -9.04
N GLU A 3 -9.55 7.14 -9.08
CA GLU A 3 -10.30 7.69 -7.93
C GLU A 3 -10.27 6.77 -6.71
N GLU A 4 -10.26 5.46 -6.94
CA GLU A 4 -10.21 4.44 -5.91
C GLU A 4 -8.82 4.39 -5.26
N CYS A 5 -7.75 4.53 -6.06
CA CYS A 5 -6.39 4.71 -5.59
C CYS A 5 -6.26 5.95 -4.71
N ALA A 6 -6.76 7.11 -5.19
CA ALA A 6 -6.71 8.36 -4.45
C ALA A 6 -7.49 8.28 -3.13
N ARG A 7 -8.63 7.59 -3.11
CA ARG A 7 -9.43 7.38 -1.90
C ARG A 7 -8.67 6.57 -0.84
N SER A 8 -8.09 5.44 -1.23
CA SER A 8 -7.32 4.61 -0.29
C SER A 8 -6.04 5.28 0.18
N LEU A 9 -5.33 6.04 -0.69
CA LEU A 9 -4.19 6.85 -0.24
C LEU A 9 -4.60 7.90 0.79
N LYS A 10 -5.75 8.54 0.60
CA LYS A 10 -6.26 9.51 1.57
C LYS A 10 -6.61 8.84 2.90
N ALA A 11 -7.30 7.69 2.86
CA ALA A 11 -7.62 6.92 4.06
C ALA A 11 -6.35 6.49 4.82
N PHE A 12 -5.29 6.08 4.12
CA PHE A 12 -3.99 5.81 4.73
C PHE A 12 -3.38 7.04 5.41
N LEU A 13 -3.39 8.20 4.75
CA LEU A 13 -2.80 9.44 5.30
C LEU A 13 -3.56 9.98 6.51
N ASP A 14 -4.87 9.71 6.58
CA ASP A 14 -5.73 10.12 7.68
C ASP A 14 -5.67 9.14 8.88
N MET A 15 -4.95 8.00 8.77
CA MET A 15 -4.89 7.01 9.85
C MET A 15 -3.90 7.35 10.97
N PRO A 16 -4.25 7.02 12.24
CA PRO A 16 -3.31 7.08 13.36
C PRO A 16 -2.15 6.10 13.19
N THR A 17 -0.97 6.48 13.67
CA THR A 17 0.24 5.64 13.63
C THR A 17 0.12 4.32 14.40
N GLU A 18 -0.80 4.22 15.37
CA GLU A 18 -1.05 2.96 16.08
C GLU A 18 -1.78 1.91 15.23
N GLU A 19 -2.44 2.31 14.14
CA GLU A 19 -3.24 1.44 13.27
C GLU A 19 -2.46 0.93 12.06
N LEU A 20 -1.21 0.50 12.29
CA LEU A 20 -0.27 0.12 11.21
C LEU A 20 -0.83 -0.95 10.26
N VAL A 21 -1.56 -1.93 10.78
CA VAL A 21 -2.13 -3.04 9.96
C VAL A 21 -3.22 -2.53 9.02
N LEU A 22 -4.13 -1.68 9.52
CA LEU A 22 -5.19 -1.10 8.73
C LEU A 22 -4.62 -0.10 7.72
N SER A 23 -3.61 0.68 8.13
CA SER A 23 -2.88 1.60 7.27
C SER A 23 -2.21 0.88 6.10
N ALA A 24 -1.55 -0.25 6.37
CA ALA A 24 -0.92 -1.08 5.34
C ALA A 24 -1.93 -1.67 4.35
N GLU A 25 -3.14 -2.02 4.82
CA GLU A 25 -4.21 -2.50 3.94
C GLU A 25 -4.69 -1.41 2.97
N GLU A 26 -4.86 -0.17 3.44
CA GLU A 26 -5.21 0.95 2.54
C GLU A 26 -4.12 1.22 1.48
N LEU A 27 -2.84 1.13 1.85
CA LEU A 27 -1.76 1.19 0.87
C LEU A 27 -1.82 0.06 -0.16
N ARG A 28 -2.13 -1.17 0.27
CA ARG A 28 -2.30 -2.32 -0.63
C ARG A 28 -3.46 -2.10 -1.60
N LEU A 29 -4.59 -1.57 -1.12
CA LEU A 29 -5.75 -1.24 -1.95
C LEU A 29 -5.42 -0.13 -2.97
N ALA A 30 -4.70 0.90 -2.56
CA ALA A 30 -4.25 1.97 -3.44
C ALA A 30 -3.32 1.46 -4.55
N ALA A 31 -2.31 0.66 -4.20
CA ALA A 31 -1.41 0.03 -5.16
C ALA A 31 -2.18 -0.84 -6.16
N ASN A 32 -3.12 -1.67 -5.65
CA ASN A 32 -4.05 -2.49 -6.42
C ASN A 32 -4.89 -1.68 -7.43
N ALA A 33 -5.42 -0.55 -7.01
CA ALA A 33 -6.20 0.32 -7.87
C ALA A 33 -5.34 1.05 -8.92
N LEU A 34 -4.12 1.47 -8.56
CA LEU A 34 -3.20 2.13 -9.47
C LEU A 34 -2.72 1.22 -10.59
N GLY A 35 -2.28 0.01 -10.26
CA GLY A 35 -1.74 -0.85 -11.30
C GLY A 35 -2.77 -1.55 -12.19
N ARG A 36 -4.06 -1.53 -11.81
CA ARG A 36 -5.17 -1.76 -12.79
C ARG A 36 -5.19 -0.70 -13.89
N VAL A 37 -4.76 0.53 -13.62
CA VAL A 37 -4.67 1.61 -14.62
C VAL A 37 -3.39 1.51 -15.44
N THR A 38 -2.26 1.21 -14.80
CA THR A 38 -0.94 1.23 -15.46
C THR A 38 -0.51 -0.12 -16.03
N GLY A 39 -1.30 -1.18 -15.84
CA GLY A 39 -0.99 -2.55 -16.26
C GLY A 39 0.16 -3.19 -15.47
N ARG A 40 0.56 -2.61 -14.34
CA ARG A 40 1.69 -3.07 -13.52
C ARG A 40 1.31 -3.13 -12.05
N ILE A 41 1.04 -4.34 -11.57
CA ILE A 41 1.18 -4.69 -10.15
C ILE A 41 1.94 -5.99 -10.12
N ASP A 42 3.24 -5.86 -9.92
CA ASP A 42 3.98 -6.99 -9.41
C ASP A 42 3.84 -6.96 -7.90
N VAL A 43 3.16 -7.96 -7.34
CA VAL A 43 2.93 -8.08 -5.90
C VAL A 43 4.27 -8.08 -5.16
N GLU A 44 5.35 -8.51 -5.83
CA GLU A 44 6.73 -8.52 -5.32
C GLU A 44 7.25 -7.13 -4.92
N LYS A 45 6.93 -6.05 -5.65
CA LYS A 45 7.45 -4.70 -5.31
C LYS A 45 6.83 -4.10 -4.05
N VAL A 46 5.58 -4.44 -3.76
CA VAL A 46 4.91 -4.00 -2.52
C VAL A 46 5.50 -4.76 -1.33
N LEU A 47 5.80 -6.05 -1.51
CA LEU A 47 6.49 -6.86 -0.51
C LEU A 47 7.91 -6.35 -0.26
N ASP A 48 8.66 -5.92 -1.29
CA ASP A 48 10.00 -5.34 -1.12
C ASP A 48 10.01 -4.05 -0.28
N VAL A 49 9.02 -3.17 -0.45
CA VAL A 49 8.93 -1.94 0.36
C VAL A 49 8.50 -2.25 1.80
N LEU A 50 7.54 -3.17 1.97
CA LEU A 50 7.08 -3.59 3.29
C LEU A 50 8.20 -4.31 4.05
N PHE A 51 8.80 -5.34 3.45
CA PHE A 51 9.86 -6.15 4.07
C PHE A 51 11.24 -5.50 4.06
N GLY A 52 11.50 -4.53 3.17
CA GLY A 52 12.74 -3.76 3.19
C GLY A 52 12.88 -2.84 4.41
N GLN A 53 11.76 -2.47 5.05
CA GLN A 53 11.75 -1.74 6.32
C GLN A 53 11.71 -2.67 7.55
N PHE A 54 11.37 -3.95 7.36
CA PHE A 54 11.54 -4.96 8.39
C PHE A 54 12.99 -5.46 8.36
N CYS A 55 13.84 -4.90 9.22
CA CYS A 55 15.02 -5.64 9.70
C CYS A 55 14.56 -6.86 10.53
N ILE A 56 13.91 -7.85 9.92
CA ILE A 56 13.80 -9.19 10.50
C ILE A 56 15.09 -9.92 10.12
N GLY A 57 16.09 -9.79 11.00
CA GLY A 57 17.14 -10.78 11.21
C GLY A 57 18.06 -11.08 10.01
N LYS A 58 19.23 -10.45 10.03
CA LYS A 58 20.45 -11.23 9.84
C LYS A 58 20.74 -12.00 11.12
#